data_AF-R8BP81-F1
#
_entry.id   AF-R8BP81-F1
#
_cell.length_a   1.000
_cell.length_b   1.000
_cell.length_c   1.000
_cell.angle_alpha   90.00
_cell.angle_beta   90.00
_cell.angle_gamma   90.00
#
_symmetry.space_group_name_H-M   'P 1'
#
loop_
_entity.id
_entity.type
_entity.pdbx_description
1 polymer ?
#
loop_
_entity_poly.entity_id
_entity_poly.type
_entity_poly.pdbx_seq_one_letter_code
_entity_poly.pdbx_strand_id
1 'polypeptide(L)'
;MPCSITTSTAIKIVTLSSQGVKGCINVFAPDGELLGLINAKEVTAFRTSLAVMIPFLRFPQEKANIVVFGAGKQAEWHIRLALLLCKDVKRITIVNRTNPAKMEQLFETLRQKYPDVSFDVLVTSVPEYDSRLQELLSVSDCIFGCTPATTPHFPNSYLSVSKPRFISLIGSYKPSMQEVDGETLLSGGKIFVDSKEDCLIEAGELINAGVREDQLVEIGDIENYERVARTQTNHVFKCVGLAIMDILAARELLSLAKSKGLGLDIGDL
;
A
#
# COMPACT_ATOMS: atom_id res chain seq x y z
N MET A 1 -10.90 3.11 14.80
CA MET A 1 -11.35 2.16 13.77
C MET A 1 -11.73 0.85 14.47
N PRO A 2 -12.98 0.73 14.97
CA PRO A 2 -13.48 -0.50 15.53
C PRO A 2 -13.87 -1.51 14.43
N CYS A 3 -13.77 -2.80 14.72
CA CYS A 3 -14.29 -3.88 13.88
C CYS A 3 -14.67 -5.07 14.77
N SER A 4 -15.74 -5.77 14.40
CA SER A 4 -16.13 -7.03 15.02
C SER A 4 -16.28 -8.10 13.95
N ILE A 5 -15.71 -9.27 14.20
CA ILE A 5 -15.89 -10.50 13.42
C ILE A 5 -16.40 -11.59 14.36
N THR A 6 -16.90 -12.70 13.81
CA THR A 6 -17.54 -13.79 14.59
C THR A 6 -16.72 -14.32 15.77
N THR A 7 -15.40 -14.19 15.71
CA THR A 7 -14.48 -14.77 16.68
C THR A 7 -13.70 -13.75 17.51
N SER A 8 -13.83 -12.44 17.26
CA SER A 8 -13.19 -11.38 18.05
C SER A 8 -13.71 -9.99 17.72
N THR A 9 -13.50 -9.06 18.64
CA THR A 9 -13.70 -7.62 18.41
C THR A 9 -12.36 -6.90 18.59
N ALA A 10 -12.09 -5.87 17.81
CA ALA A 10 -10.88 -5.07 17.98
C ALA A 10 -11.14 -3.60 17.71
N ILE A 11 -10.32 -2.76 18.33
CA ILE A 11 -10.29 -1.34 18.04
C ILE A 11 -8.85 -0.90 17.81
N LYS A 12 -8.61 -0.32 16.63
CA LYS A 12 -7.39 0.45 16.39
C LYS A 12 -7.63 1.90 16.76
N ILE A 13 -6.81 2.41 17.66
CA ILE A 13 -6.67 3.84 17.95
C ILE A 13 -5.41 4.30 17.23
N VAL A 14 -5.56 5.20 16.26
CA VAL A 14 -4.46 5.72 15.45
C VAL A 14 -4.48 7.25 15.50
N THR A 15 -3.31 7.82 15.71
CA THR A 15 -3.08 9.26 15.67
C THR A 15 -2.03 9.60 14.61
N LEU A 16 -2.26 10.70 13.92
CA LEU A 16 -1.35 11.24 12.92
C LEU A 16 -0.68 12.46 13.53
N SER A 17 0.64 12.37 13.75
CA SER A 17 1.45 13.47 14.26
C SER A 17 2.52 13.85 13.24
N SER A 18 3.21 14.97 13.44
CA SER A 18 4.40 15.34 12.66
C SER A 18 5.52 14.29 12.74
N GLN A 19 5.52 13.46 13.79
CA GLN A 19 6.45 12.34 14.00
C GLN A 19 5.96 11.02 13.39
N GLY A 20 4.90 11.07 12.59
CA GLY A 20 4.28 9.94 11.93
C GLY A 20 3.13 9.30 12.72
N VAL A 21 2.75 8.10 12.28
CA VAL A 21 1.64 7.30 12.82
C VAL A 21 2.02 6.73 14.18
N LYS A 22 1.17 6.96 15.19
CA LYS A 22 1.24 6.30 16.51
C LYS A 22 -0.12 5.70 16.85
N GLY A 23 -0.12 4.62 17.63
CA GLY A 23 -1.39 3.99 18.00
C GLY A 23 -1.23 2.61 18.62
N CYS A 24 -2.36 2.05 19.02
CA CYS A 24 -2.48 0.68 19.48
C CYS A 24 -3.66 -0.01 18.81
N ILE A 25 -3.61 -1.34 18.80
CA ILE A 25 -4.72 -2.22 18.45
C ILE A 25 -5.00 -3.07 19.68
N ASN A 26 -6.21 -2.95 20.21
CA ASN A 26 -6.70 -3.80 21.28
C ASN A 26 -7.58 -4.87 20.66
N VAL A 27 -7.36 -6.13 21.02
CA VAL A 27 -8.13 -7.29 20.53
C VAL A 27 -8.82 -7.95 21.70
N PHE A 28 -10.12 -8.22 21.54
CA PHE A 28 -11.00 -8.78 22.54
C PHE A 28 -11.64 -10.08 22.06
N ALA A 29 -11.83 -11.02 22.97
CA ALA A 29 -12.63 -12.20 22.76
C ALA A 29 -14.13 -11.84 22.67
N PRO A 30 -14.99 -12.75 22.17
CA PRO A 30 -16.43 -12.49 22.07
C PRO A 30 -17.14 -12.19 23.40
N ASP A 31 -16.59 -12.67 24.53
CA ASP A 31 -17.08 -12.43 25.88
C ASP A 31 -16.58 -11.11 26.51
N GLY A 32 -15.71 -10.38 25.80
CA GLY A 32 -15.14 -9.11 26.23
C GLY A 32 -13.76 -9.19 26.89
N GLU A 33 -13.18 -10.38 27.06
CA GLU A 33 -11.82 -10.51 27.59
C GLU A 33 -10.79 -9.87 26.64
N LEU A 34 -9.85 -9.09 27.19
CA LEU A 34 -8.76 -8.50 26.40
C LEU A 34 -7.72 -9.58 26.08
N LEU A 35 -7.67 -9.99 24.80
CA LEU A 35 -6.71 -10.98 24.32
C LEU A 35 -5.30 -10.42 24.11
N GLY A 36 -5.18 -9.12 23.86
CA GLY A 36 -3.87 -8.48 23.76
C GLY A 36 -3.89 -7.07 23.19
N LEU A 37 -2.75 -6.40 23.36
CA LEU A 37 -2.47 -5.04 22.89
C LEU A 37 -1.22 -5.03 22.02
N ILE A 38 -1.33 -4.44 20.83
CA ILE A 38 -0.22 -4.35 19.87
C ILE A 38 0.02 -2.91 19.44
N ASN A 39 1.28 -2.52 19.29
CA ASN A 39 1.62 -1.22 18.69
C ASN A 39 1.14 -1.17 17.22
N ALA A 40 0.32 -0.18 16.88
CA ALA A 40 -0.33 -0.13 15.58
C ALA A 40 0.62 0.27 14.43
N LYS A 41 1.77 0.89 14.72
CA LYS A 41 2.60 1.53 13.69
C LYS A 41 3.08 0.53 12.65
N GLU A 42 3.68 -0.59 13.10
CA GLU A 42 4.17 -1.60 12.18
C GLU A 42 3.06 -2.44 11.57
N VAL A 43 2.08 -2.83 12.39
CA VAL A 43 0.96 -3.65 11.94
C VAL A 43 0.19 -2.95 10.83
N THR A 44 -0.05 -1.64 10.94
CA THR A 44 -0.75 -0.86 9.91
C THR A 44 0.01 -0.86 8.59
N ALA A 45 1.34 -0.69 8.60
CA ALA A 45 2.10 -0.70 7.36
C ALA A 45 2.15 -2.09 6.72
N PHE A 46 2.34 -3.13 7.54
CA PHE A 46 2.35 -4.51 7.08
C PHE A 46 1.01 -4.92 6.47
N ARG A 47 -0.11 -4.69 7.19
CA ARG A 47 -1.46 -5.08 6.74
C ARG A 47 -1.92 -4.29 5.51
N THR A 48 -1.58 -2.99 5.38
CA THR A 48 -1.85 -2.23 4.15
C THR A 48 -1.10 -2.83 2.97
N SER A 49 0.18 -3.14 3.17
CA SER A 49 1.01 -3.75 2.12
C SER A 49 0.45 -5.12 1.72
N LEU A 50 0.01 -5.96 2.66
CA LEU A 50 -0.66 -7.23 2.37
C LEU A 50 -1.93 -7.05 1.54
N ALA A 51 -2.76 -6.05 1.85
CA ALA A 51 -3.95 -5.77 1.07
C ALA A 51 -3.60 -5.40 -0.38
N VAL A 52 -2.53 -4.63 -0.60
CA VAL A 52 -2.02 -4.31 -1.96
C VAL A 52 -1.48 -5.56 -2.67
N MET A 53 -0.89 -6.51 -1.93
CA MET A 53 -0.37 -7.74 -2.54
C MET A 53 -1.47 -8.61 -3.16
N ILE A 54 -2.73 -8.51 -2.70
CA ILE A 54 -3.86 -9.29 -3.23
C ILE A 54 -4.08 -9.02 -4.74
N PRO A 55 -4.31 -7.77 -5.19
CA PRO A 55 -4.42 -7.47 -6.61
C PRO A 55 -3.06 -7.41 -7.31
N PHE A 56 -1.97 -7.07 -6.63
CA PHE A 56 -0.62 -7.10 -7.22
C PHE A 56 -0.25 -8.50 -7.72
N LEU A 57 -0.50 -9.55 -6.94
CA LEU A 57 -0.20 -10.93 -7.33
C LEU A 57 -1.11 -11.45 -8.44
N ARG A 58 -2.33 -10.90 -8.56
CA ARG A 58 -3.28 -11.27 -9.62
C ARG A 58 -3.10 -10.46 -10.90
N PHE A 59 -2.30 -9.39 -10.88
CA PHE A 59 -1.95 -8.66 -12.09
C PHE A 59 -1.15 -9.57 -13.03
N PRO A 60 -1.61 -9.81 -14.28
CA PRO A 60 -1.05 -10.88 -15.12
C PRO A 60 0.27 -10.53 -15.80
N GLN A 61 0.68 -9.26 -15.80
CA GLN A 61 1.90 -8.81 -16.48
C GLN A 61 3.15 -8.97 -15.60
N GLU A 62 4.31 -8.78 -16.23
CA GLU A 62 5.60 -8.73 -15.56
C GLU A 62 5.63 -7.66 -14.46
N LYS A 63 6.50 -7.85 -13.46
CA LYS A 63 6.65 -6.96 -12.29
C LYS A 63 8.13 -6.63 -12.07
N ALA A 64 8.88 -6.52 -13.17
CA ALA A 64 10.33 -6.42 -13.15
C ALA A 64 10.83 -5.06 -12.63
N ASN A 65 10.17 -3.97 -13.01
CA ASN A 65 10.55 -2.59 -12.71
C ASN A 65 9.50 -1.94 -11.83
N ILE A 66 9.80 -1.79 -10.54
CA ILE A 66 8.90 -1.21 -9.54
C ILE A 66 9.37 0.20 -9.18
N VAL A 67 8.48 1.17 -9.30
CA VAL A 67 8.69 2.54 -8.84
C VAL A 67 7.87 2.77 -7.58
N VAL A 68 8.50 3.29 -6.53
CA VAL A 68 7.83 3.52 -5.24
C VAL A 68 7.95 4.99 -4.85
N PHE A 69 6.83 5.69 -4.75
CA PHE A 69 6.78 7.06 -4.28
C PHE A 69 6.72 7.07 -2.76
N GLY A 70 7.72 7.70 -2.15
CA GLY A 70 7.90 7.75 -0.70
C GLY A 70 8.89 6.73 -0.17
N ALA A 71 9.49 7.06 0.97
CA ALA A 71 10.47 6.23 1.65
C ALA A 71 10.09 5.93 3.12
N GLY A 72 8.79 5.99 3.41
CA GLY A 72 8.23 5.72 4.73
C GLY A 72 8.05 4.22 5.00
N LYS A 73 7.40 3.92 6.13
CA LYS A 73 7.19 2.53 6.55
C LYS A 73 6.29 1.72 5.61
N GLN A 74 5.33 2.38 4.95
CA GLN A 74 4.51 1.76 3.91
C GLN A 74 5.39 1.27 2.75
N ALA A 75 6.23 2.16 2.19
CA ALA A 75 7.15 1.82 1.12
C ALA A 75 8.07 0.64 1.49
N GLU A 76 8.64 0.64 2.70
CA GLU A 76 9.47 -0.47 3.19
C GLU A 76 8.73 -1.82 3.11
N TRP A 77 7.50 -1.90 3.61
CA TRP A 77 6.76 -3.17 3.60
C TRP A 77 6.27 -3.57 2.21
N HIS A 78 5.88 -2.61 1.36
CA HIS A 78 5.54 -2.89 -0.03
C HIS A 78 6.73 -3.51 -0.77
N ILE A 79 7.93 -2.95 -0.58
CA ILE A 79 9.18 -3.47 -1.17
C ILE A 79 9.49 -4.88 -0.64
N ARG A 80 9.46 -5.06 0.69
CA ARG A 80 9.74 -6.36 1.31
C ARG A 80 8.79 -7.45 0.82
N LEU A 81 7.49 -7.15 0.73
CA LEU A 81 6.48 -8.11 0.28
C LEU A 81 6.54 -8.36 -1.23
N ALA A 82 6.76 -7.32 -2.05
CA ALA A 82 6.94 -7.49 -3.49
C ALA A 82 8.11 -8.45 -3.78
N LEU A 83 9.27 -8.25 -3.14
CA LEU A 83 10.43 -9.15 -3.29
C LEU A 83 10.18 -10.55 -2.73
N LEU A 84 9.43 -10.67 -1.63
CA LEU A 84 9.13 -11.96 -1.02
C LEU A 84 8.18 -12.81 -1.89
N LEU A 85 7.20 -12.16 -2.52
CA LEU A 85 6.09 -12.84 -3.19
C LEU A 85 6.25 -12.91 -4.72
N CYS A 86 7.13 -12.11 -5.31
CA CYS A 86 7.39 -12.05 -6.74
C CYS A 86 8.89 -12.20 -7.03
N LYS A 87 9.25 -13.19 -7.85
CA LYS A 87 10.66 -13.53 -8.15
C LYS A 87 11.21 -12.77 -9.36
N ASP A 88 10.31 -12.18 -10.11
CA ASP A 88 10.51 -11.53 -11.40
C ASP A 88 10.94 -10.07 -11.25
N VAL A 89 10.92 -9.52 -10.03
CA VAL A 89 11.47 -8.19 -9.70
C VAL A 89 12.95 -8.12 -10.06
N LYS A 90 13.33 -7.07 -10.82
CA LYS A 90 14.71 -6.79 -11.26
C LYS A 90 15.21 -5.43 -10.82
N ARG A 91 14.34 -4.43 -10.71
CA ARG A 91 14.69 -3.09 -10.27
C ARG A 91 13.60 -2.51 -9.37
N ILE A 92 14.03 -1.91 -8.26
CA ILE A 92 13.20 -1.09 -7.40
C ILE A 92 13.82 0.30 -7.32
N THR A 93 13.07 1.31 -7.74
CA THR A 93 13.48 2.71 -7.64
C THR A 93 12.55 3.47 -6.72
N ILE A 94 13.10 4.10 -5.69
CA ILE A 94 12.35 4.97 -4.78
C ILE A 94 12.44 6.41 -5.25
N VAL A 95 11.30 7.06 -5.34
CA VAL A 95 11.19 8.50 -5.60
C VAL A 95 10.85 9.20 -4.29
N ASN A 96 11.69 10.12 -3.84
CA ASN A 96 11.47 10.84 -2.58
C ASN A 96 11.94 12.29 -2.64
N ARG A 97 11.38 13.16 -1.79
CA ARG A 97 11.75 14.59 -1.78
C ARG A 97 13.20 14.84 -1.38
N THR A 98 13.70 14.06 -0.43
CA THR A 98 15.07 14.15 0.10
C THR A 98 15.70 12.77 0.12
N ASN A 99 17.02 12.69 0.26
CA ASN A 99 17.69 11.39 0.39
C ASN A 99 17.15 10.66 1.66
N PRO A 100 16.56 9.47 1.50
CA PRO A 100 16.03 8.69 2.62
C PRO A 100 17.07 7.73 3.22
N ALA A 101 17.94 8.23 4.11
CA ALA A 101 19.03 7.42 4.72
C ALA A 101 18.58 6.05 5.30
N LYS A 102 17.41 5.98 5.95
CA LYS A 102 16.87 4.70 6.48
C LYS A 102 16.55 3.68 5.39
N MET A 103 16.17 4.17 4.22
CA MET A 103 15.83 3.34 3.08
C MET A 103 17.07 2.88 2.32
N GLU A 104 18.12 3.71 2.28
CA GLU A 104 19.44 3.27 1.80
C GLU A 104 19.99 2.13 2.66
N GLN A 105 19.87 2.23 4.00
CA GLN A 105 20.23 1.13 4.92
C GLN A 105 19.40 -0.14 4.68
N LEU A 106 18.09 0.02 4.40
CA LEU A 106 17.26 -1.11 3.99
C LEU A 106 17.78 -1.74 2.70
N PHE A 107 18.14 -0.93 1.70
CA PHE A 107 18.67 -1.40 0.42
C PHE A 107 20.00 -2.13 0.57
N GLU A 108 20.89 -1.71 1.47
CA GLU A 108 22.10 -2.49 1.80
C GLU A 108 21.76 -3.90 2.27
N THR A 109 20.78 -4.03 3.16
CA THR A 109 20.31 -5.33 3.67
C THR A 109 19.63 -6.15 2.57
N LEU A 110 18.80 -5.51 1.74
CA LEU A 110 18.06 -6.19 0.68
C LEU A 110 18.97 -6.63 -0.47
N ARG A 111 20.02 -5.87 -0.82
CA ARG A 111 21.03 -6.26 -1.82
C ARG A 111 21.73 -7.56 -1.43
N GLN A 112 22.01 -7.77 -0.15
CA GLN A 112 22.61 -9.03 0.32
C GLN A 112 21.66 -10.22 0.13
N LYS A 113 20.35 -10.02 0.33
CA LYS A 113 19.34 -11.07 0.21
C LYS A 113 18.89 -11.32 -1.25
N TYR A 114 18.93 -10.28 -2.08
CA TYR A 114 18.46 -10.27 -3.47
C TYR A 114 19.53 -9.64 -4.38
N PRO A 115 20.66 -10.35 -4.63
CA PRO A 115 21.80 -9.80 -5.35
C PRO A 115 21.50 -9.46 -6.82
N ASP A 116 20.49 -10.12 -7.41
CA ASP A 116 20.07 -9.90 -8.81
C ASP A 116 19.08 -8.72 -8.96
N VAL A 117 18.77 -8.00 -7.88
CA VAL A 117 17.84 -6.86 -7.89
C VAL A 117 18.61 -5.56 -7.72
N SER A 118 18.38 -4.62 -8.64
CA SER A 118 18.89 -3.25 -8.54
C SER A 118 18.00 -2.41 -7.62
N PHE A 119 18.63 -1.61 -6.77
CA PHE A 119 17.94 -0.74 -5.82
C PHE A 119 18.47 0.69 -5.95
N ASP A 120 17.61 1.59 -6.40
CA ASP A 120 17.95 2.96 -6.78
C ASP A 120 17.10 3.99 -6.04
N VAL A 121 17.62 5.21 -5.91
CA VAL A 121 16.90 6.36 -5.33
C VAL A 121 16.97 7.54 -6.30
N LEU A 122 15.80 8.08 -6.64
CA LEU A 122 15.64 9.35 -7.36
C LEU A 122 15.11 10.41 -6.38
N VAL A 123 15.91 11.45 -6.13
CA VAL A 123 15.48 12.57 -5.28
C VAL A 123 15.02 13.76 -6.12
N THR A 124 14.00 14.49 -5.66
CA THR A 124 13.42 15.62 -6.41
C THR A 124 14.40 16.78 -6.65
N SER A 125 15.50 16.84 -5.90
CA SER A 125 16.50 17.90 -6.02
C SER A 125 17.57 17.63 -7.10
N VAL A 126 17.54 16.47 -7.78
CA VAL A 126 18.52 16.20 -8.85
C VAL A 126 18.25 17.03 -10.10
N PRO A 127 19.29 17.41 -10.88
CA PRO A 127 19.11 18.01 -12.19
C PRO A 127 18.28 17.11 -13.10
N GLU A 128 17.42 17.72 -13.92
CA GLU A 128 16.57 17.02 -14.91
C GLU A 128 15.65 15.96 -14.27
N TYR A 129 15.21 16.19 -13.03
CA TYR A 129 14.34 15.28 -12.30
C TYR A 129 13.14 14.80 -13.13
N ASP A 130 12.45 15.72 -13.81
CA ASP A 130 11.27 15.40 -14.62
C ASP A 130 11.58 14.47 -15.78
N SER A 131 12.66 14.72 -16.52
CA SER A 131 13.11 13.86 -17.62
C SER A 131 13.48 12.46 -17.12
N ARG A 132 14.21 12.38 -16.01
CA ARG A 132 14.59 11.10 -15.38
C ARG A 132 13.38 10.34 -14.84
N LEU A 133 12.42 11.05 -14.25
CA LEU A 133 11.18 10.45 -13.76
C LEU A 133 10.34 9.92 -14.92
N GLN A 134 10.22 10.67 -16.01
CA GLN A 134 9.53 10.24 -17.21
C GLN A 134 10.17 8.97 -17.81
N GLU A 135 11.50 8.95 -17.96
CA GLU A 135 12.21 7.76 -18.44
C GLU A 135 11.91 6.54 -17.55
N LEU A 136 12.03 6.71 -16.23
CA LEU A 136 11.76 5.67 -15.24
C LEU A 136 10.32 5.14 -15.31
N LEU A 137 9.32 6.03 -15.40
CA LEU A 137 7.91 5.66 -15.44
C LEU A 137 7.48 5.09 -16.81
N SER A 138 8.15 5.48 -17.89
CA SER A 138 7.84 4.97 -19.23
C SER A 138 8.04 3.46 -19.33
N VAL A 139 9.04 2.92 -18.62
CA VAL A 139 9.39 1.50 -18.61
C VAL A 139 8.91 0.75 -17.37
N SER A 140 8.33 1.43 -16.37
CA SER A 140 7.87 0.81 -15.13
C SER A 140 6.73 -0.18 -15.37
N ASP A 141 6.73 -1.25 -14.57
CA ASP A 141 5.70 -2.29 -14.54
C ASP A 141 4.71 -2.07 -13.42
N CYS A 142 5.23 -1.61 -12.28
CA CYS A 142 4.47 -1.38 -11.06
C CYS A 142 4.80 -0.01 -10.47
N ILE A 143 3.79 0.67 -9.98
CA ILE A 143 3.91 1.96 -9.29
C ILE A 143 3.22 1.84 -7.93
N PHE A 144 3.96 2.08 -6.86
CA PHE A 144 3.41 2.15 -5.50
C PHE A 144 3.42 3.61 -5.01
N GLY A 145 2.24 4.21 -4.91
CA GLY A 145 2.01 5.48 -4.20
C GLY A 145 1.91 5.23 -2.69
N CYS A 146 2.89 5.72 -1.93
CA CYS A 146 2.95 5.57 -0.48
C CYS A 146 3.14 6.91 0.24
N THR A 147 2.69 8.02 -0.34
CA THR A 147 2.89 9.37 0.23
C THR A 147 1.57 10.07 0.55
N PRO A 148 1.53 10.90 1.62
CA PRO A 148 0.40 11.78 1.88
C PRO A 148 0.42 13.01 0.95
N ALA A 149 0.58 12.80 -0.36
CA ALA A 149 0.60 13.86 -1.35
C ALA A 149 -0.76 14.56 -1.44
N THR A 150 -0.74 15.85 -1.70
CA THR A 150 -1.92 16.68 -1.97
C THR A 150 -1.98 17.12 -3.43
N THR A 151 -1.02 16.70 -4.24
CA THR A 151 -0.89 17.00 -5.66
C THR A 151 -0.31 15.77 -6.37
N PRO A 152 -0.73 15.47 -7.60
CA PRO A 152 -0.20 14.35 -8.38
C PRO A 152 1.34 14.33 -8.43
N HIS A 153 1.93 13.13 -8.34
CA HIS A 153 3.37 12.94 -8.40
C HIS A 153 3.97 13.17 -9.80
N PHE A 154 3.19 12.89 -10.84
CA PHE A 154 3.56 12.98 -12.25
C PHE A 154 2.29 13.14 -13.09
N PRO A 155 2.39 13.75 -14.29
CA PRO A 155 1.29 13.76 -15.25
C PRO A 155 1.19 12.41 -15.98
N ASN A 156 -0.01 12.01 -16.39
CA ASN A 156 -0.25 10.77 -17.13
C ASN A 156 0.65 10.59 -18.36
N SER A 157 1.02 11.69 -19.02
CA SER A 157 1.93 11.71 -20.18
C SER A 157 3.32 11.13 -19.93
N TYR A 158 3.70 10.91 -18.67
CA TYR A 158 4.94 10.21 -18.33
C TYR A 158 4.82 8.68 -18.50
N LEU A 159 3.60 8.15 -18.56
CA LEU A 159 3.33 6.73 -18.76
C LEU A 159 3.27 6.40 -20.25
N SER A 160 3.92 5.30 -20.65
CA SER A 160 3.73 4.75 -21.99
C SER A 160 2.34 4.11 -22.13
N VAL A 161 1.57 4.56 -23.13
CA VAL A 161 0.18 4.11 -23.41
C VAL A 161 0.11 2.61 -23.76
N SER A 162 1.17 2.05 -24.34
CA SER A 162 1.18 0.65 -24.81
C SER A 162 1.53 -0.37 -23.74
N LYS A 163 1.79 0.07 -22.49
CA LYS A 163 2.28 -0.80 -21.41
C LYS A 163 1.29 -0.81 -20.24
N PRO A 164 0.55 -1.91 -20.02
CA PRO A 164 -0.28 -2.06 -18.82
C PRO A 164 0.59 -2.12 -17.56
N ARG A 165 0.17 -1.44 -16.49
CA ARG A 165 0.89 -1.36 -15.21
C ARG A 165 -0.01 -1.71 -14.03
N PHE A 166 0.59 -2.22 -12.97
CA PHE A 166 -0.07 -2.22 -11.66
C PHE A 166 0.22 -0.91 -10.93
N ILE A 167 -0.80 -0.21 -10.47
CA ILE A 167 -0.66 1.07 -9.76
C ILE A 167 -1.43 0.96 -8.45
N SER A 168 -0.76 1.06 -7.30
CA SER A 168 -1.43 1.09 -5.99
C SER A 168 -1.29 2.46 -5.32
N LEU A 169 -2.38 2.99 -4.81
CA LEU A 169 -2.48 4.34 -4.27
C LEU A 169 -3.01 4.26 -2.83
N ILE A 170 -2.09 4.26 -1.86
CA ILE A 170 -2.42 4.03 -0.45
C ILE A 170 -2.05 5.21 0.46
N GLY A 171 -1.34 6.19 -0.07
CA GLY A 171 -0.87 7.36 0.66
C GLY A 171 -1.92 8.46 0.76
N SER A 172 -2.83 8.56 -0.23
CA SER A 172 -3.96 9.50 -0.25
C SER A 172 -5.22 8.95 0.42
N TYR A 173 -5.38 9.13 1.73
CA TYR A 173 -6.52 8.61 2.52
C TYR A 173 -7.40 9.73 3.13
N LYS A 174 -7.31 10.95 2.57
CA LYS A 174 -8.15 12.09 2.96
C LYS A 174 -8.67 12.80 1.70
N PRO A 175 -9.82 13.48 1.78
CA PRO A 175 -10.38 14.20 0.63
C PRO A 175 -9.43 15.26 0.04
N SER A 176 -8.54 15.83 0.87
CA SER A 176 -7.55 16.82 0.42
C SER A 176 -6.26 16.20 -0.16
N MET A 177 -6.16 14.88 -0.23
CA MET A 177 -4.97 14.16 -0.68
C MET A 177 -5.18 13.55 -2.07
N GLN A 178 -4.11 13.52 -2.86
CA GLN A 178 -4.10 13.03 -4.22
C GLN A 178 -2.68 12.65 -4.63
N GLU A 179 -2.49 11.38 -5.03
CA GLU A 179 -1.17 10.87 -5.46
C GLU A 179 -0.98 10.88 -6.99
N VAL A 180 -2.07 10.79 -7.76
CA VAL A 180 -2.05 10.79 -9.24
C VAL A 180 -3.17 11.66 -9.80
N ASP A 181 -3.03 12.07 -11.06
CA ASP A 181 -4.08 12.80 -11.78
C ASP A 181 -5.26 11.89 -12.18
N GLY A 182 -6.37 12.51 -12.59
CA GLY A 182 -7.58 11.79 -12.99
C GLY A 182 -7.38 10.91 -14.23
N GLU A 183 -6.50 11.30 -15.15
CA GLU A 183 -6.21 10.52 -16.35
C GLU A 183 -5.47 9.22 -16.00
N THR A 184 -4.47 9.28 -15.11
CA THR A 184 -3.79 8.10 -14.58
C THR A 184 -4.74 7.22 -13.78
N LEU A 185 -5.56 7.82 -12.92
CA LEU A 185 -6.55 7.09 -12.13
C LEU A 185 -7.54 6.31 -13.01
N LEU A 186 -8.00 6.89 -14.12
CA LEU A 186 -9.01 6.31 -15.00
C LEU A 186 -8.44 5.45 -16.14
N SER A 187 -7.11 5.36 -16.25
CA SER A 187 -6.42 4.63 -17.32
C SER A 187 -6.67 3.11 -17.36
N GLY A 188 -7.28 2.55 -16.31
CA GLY A 188 -7.54 1.12 -16.16
C GLY A 188 -8.94 0.63 -16.54
N GLY A 189 -9.88 1.55 -16.80
CA GLY A 189 -11.29 1.22 -16.96
C GLY A 189 -12.03 1.16 -15.61
N LYS A 190 -11.88 0.05 -14.86
CA LYS A 190 -12.39 -0.04 -13.49
C LYS A 190 -11.26 0.21 -12.49
N ILE A 191 -11.62 0.78 -11.34
CA ILE A 191 -10.68 1.02 -10.24
C ILE A 191 -10.96 -0.03 -9.17
N PHE A 192 -9.92 -0.74 -8.77
CA PHE A 192 -10.01 -1.70 -7.66
C PHE A 192 -9.91 -0.95 -6.33
N VAL A 193 -10.75 -1.30 -5.37
CA VAL A 193 -10.81 -0.65 -4.05
C VAL A 193 -10.84 -1.66 -2.93
N ASP A 194 -10.44 -1.28 -1.73
CA ASP A 194 -10.68 -2.07 -0.52
C ASP A 194 -12.14 -2.01 -0.08
N SER A 195 -12.75 -0.82 -0.10
CA SER A 195 -14.17 -0.57 0.16
C SER A 195 -14.65 0.54 -0.77
N LYS A 196 -15.76 0.31 -1.48
CA LYS A 196 -16.37 1.34 -2.34
C LYS A 196 -16.82 2.54 -1.52
N GLU A 197 -17.55 2.27 -0.44
CA GLU A 197 -18.14 3.29 0.42
C GLU A 197 -17.06 4.21 1.00
N ASP A 198 -16.05 3.64 1.66
CA ASP A 198 -15.01 4.42 2.32
C ASP A 198 -14.13 5.14 1.30
N CYS A 199 -13.76 4.49 0.18
CA CYS A 199 -12.94 5.13 -0.84
C CYS A 199 -13.66 6.34 -1.47
N LEU A 200 -14.97 6.27 -1.72
CA LEU A 200 -15.72 7.40 -2.28
C LEU A 200 -15.86 8.58 -1.30
N ILE A 201 -15.73 8.34 0.01
CA ILE A 201 -15.79 9.37 1.05
C ILE A 201 -14.41 9.95 1.36
N GLU A 202 -13.36 9.11 1.36
CA GLU A 202 -12.05 9.46 1.88
C GLU A 202 -10.99 9.73 0.82
N ALA A 203 -11.07 9.12 -0.37
CA ALA A 203 -10.03 9.23 -1.38
C ALA A 203 -10.20 10.50 -2.25
N GLY A 204 -9.42 11.54 -1.97
CA GLY A 204 -9.50 12.81 -2.70
C GLY A 204 -9.36 12.70 -4.21
N GLU A 205 -8.50 11.81 -4.71
CA GLU A 205 -8.36 11.55 -6.15
C GLU A 205 -9.61 10.94 -6.80
N LEU A 206 -10.38 10.10 -6.09
CA LEU A 206 -11.66 9.58 -6.59
C LEU A 206 -12.73 10.68 -6.59
N ILE A 207 -12.79 11.47 -5.51
CA ILE A 207 -13.72 12.58 -5.33
C ILE A 207 -13.51 13.63 -6.42
N ASN A 208 -12.25 14.07 -6.61
CA ASN A 208 -11.88 15.10 -7.58
C ASN A 208 -12.16 14.65 -9.02
N ALA A 209 -12.01 13.35 -9.31
CA ALA A 209 -12.31 12.77 -10.64
C ALA A 209 -13.80 12.45 -10.85
N GLY A 210 -14.66 12.67 -9.85
CA GLY A 210 -16.10 12.38 -9.95
C GLY A 210 -16.40 10.89 -10.17
N VAL A 211 -15.56 10.00 -9.61
CA VAL A 211 -15.72 8.55 -9.75
C VAL A 211 -17.01 8.11 -9.08
N ARG A 212 -17.77 7.25 -9.76
CA ARG A 212 -19.01 6.66 -9.25
C ARG A 212 -18.79 5.21 -8.82
N GLU A 213 -19.68 4.72 -7.97
CA GLU A 213 -19.66 3.36 -7.44
C GLU A 213 -19.64 2.27 -8.53
N ASP A 214 -20.33 2.50 -9.65
CA ASP A 214 -20.36 1.58 -10.78
C ASP A 214 -19.00 1.43 -11.46
N GLN A 215 -18.07 2.38 -11.28
CA GLN A 215 -16.70 2.32 -11.81
C GLN A 215 -15.72 1.58 -10.89
N LEU A 216 -16.17 1.17 -9.71
CA LEU A 216 -15.35 0.53 -8.68
C LEU A 216 -15.59 -0.98 -8.60
N VAL A 217 -14.55 -1.73 -8.23
CA VAL A 217 -14.62 -3.16 -7.92
C VAL A 217 -13.89 -3.41 -6.60
N GLU A 218 -14.57 -3.99 -5.62
CA GLU A 218 -13.95 -4.33 -4.34
C GLU A 218 -13.06 -5.57 -4.49
N ILE A 219 -11.87 -5.54 -3.91
CA ILE A 219 -10.97 -6.71 -3.93
C ILE A 219 -11.51 -7.90 -3.12
N GLY A 220 -12.53 -7.69 -2.28
CA GLY A 220 -13.27 -8.75 -1.59
C GLY A 220 -14.20 -9.54 -2.51
N ASP A 221 -14.66 -8.94 -3.61
CA ASP A 221 -15.46 -9.60 -4.65
C ASP A 221 -14.53 -10.25 -5.68
N ILE A 222 -13.91 -11.37 -5.28
CA ILE A 222 -12.83 -12.03 -6.03
C ILE A 222 -13.29 -12.44 -7.44
N GLU A 223 -14.50 -12.96 -7.59
CA GLU A 223 -15.01 -13.41 -8.89
C GLU A 223 -15.14 -12.25 -9.89
N ASN A 224 -15.71 -11.14 -9.43
CA ASN A 224 -15.84 -9.94 -10.25
C ASN A 224 -14.48 -9.28 -10.50
N TYR A 225 -13.61 -9.24 -9.49
CA TYR A 225 -12.23 -8.82 -9.63
C TYR A 225 -11.54 -9.60 -10.74
N GLU A 226 -11.56 -10.92 -10.71
CA GLU A 226 -10.87 -11.77 -11.70
C GLU A 226 -11.46 -11.63 -13.10
N ARG A 227 -12.77 -11.38 -13.22
CA ARG A 227 -13.40 -11.09 -14.50
C ARG A 227 -12.89 -9.77 -15.10
N VAL A 228 -12.76 -8.73 -14.28
CA VAL A 228 -12.34 -7.39 -14.70
C VAL A 228 -10.83 -7.31 -14.91
N ALA A 229 -10.04 -7.98 -14.08
CA ALA A 229 -8.58 -8.00 -14.09
C ALA A 229 -7.94 -8.72 -15.30
N ARG A 230 -8.75 -9.22 -16.24
CA ARG A 230 -8.26 -9.85 -17.48
C ARG A 230 -7.95 -8.84 -18.59
N THR A 231 -8.20 -7.56 -18.35
CA THR A 231 -7.96 -6.51 -19.35
C THR A 231 -6.47 -6.21 -19.51
N GLN A 232 -6.06 -5.84 -20.72
CA GLN A 232 -4.70 -5.38 -21.04
C GLN A 232 -4.57 -3.88 -20.78
N THR A 233 -5.04 -3.41 -19.62
CA THR A 233 -5.05 -2.00 -19.19
C THR A 233 -4.35 -1.85 -17.84
N ASN A 234 -4.13 -0.63 -17.38
CA ASN A 234 -3.60 -0.41 -16.04
C ASN A 234 -4.53 -1.01 -14.98
N HIS A 235 -3.98 -1.66 -13.97
CA HIS A 235 -4.71 -2.07 -12.78
C HIS A 235 -4.47 -1.04 -11.69
N VAL A 236 -5.40 -0.10 -11.54
CA VAL A 236 -5.33 0.92 -10.50
C VAL A 236 -6.05 0.41 -9.26
N PHE A 237 -5.34 0.30 -8.14
CA PHE A 237 -5.84 -0.10 -6.85
C PHE A 237 -5.76 1.07 -5.86
N LYS A 238 -6.90 1.46 -5.31
CA LYS A 238 -7.03 2.48 -4.28
C LYS A 238 -7.34 1.81 -2.94
N CYS A 239 -6.65 2.22 -1.87
CA CYS A 239 -6.91 1.69 -0.53
C CYS A 239 -6.85 2.84 0.49
N VAL A 240 -7.90 2.95 1.30
CA VAL A 240 -7.97 3.90 2.43
C VAL A 240 -7.82 3.18 3.78
N GLY A 241 -8.05 1.87 3.78
CA GLY A 241 -7.76 0.94 4.85
C GLY A 241 -8.99 0.60 5.67
N LEU A 242 -9.26 -0.70 5.82
CA LEU A 242 -10.39 -1.19 6.59
C LEU A 242 -9.99 -1.68 7.98
N ALA A 243 -10.90 -1.49 8.94
CA ALA A 243 -10.71 -1.95 10.30
C ALA A 243 -10.61 -3.49 10.40
N ILE A 244 -11.22 -4.22 9.45
CA ILE A 244 -11.11 -5.69 9.35
C ILE A 244 -9.65 -6.13 9.10
N MET A 245 -8.86 -5.34 8.38
CA MET A 245 -7.45 -5.64 8.13
C MET A 245 -6.63 -5.53 9.42
N ASP A 246 -7.01 -4.63 10.33
CA ASP A 246 -6.31 -4.43 11.59
C ASP A 246 -6.59 -5.57 12.57
N ILE A 247 -7.85 -6.01 12.71
CA ILE A 247 -8.21 -7.13 13.60
C ILE A 247 -7.58 -8.45 13.15
N LEU A 248 -7.60 -8.75 11.84
CA LEU A 248 -7.04 -9.99 11.33
C LEU A 248 -5.52 -10.03 11.54
N ALA A 249 -4.80 -8.96 11.18
CA ALA A 249 -3.36 -8.90 11.37
C ALA A 249 -2.96 -8.95 12.85
N ALA A 250 -3.69 -8.24 13.72
CA ALA A 250 -3.40 -8.22 15.15
C ALA A 250 -3.61 -9.60 15.79
N ARG A 251 -4.68 -10.32 15.44
CA ARG A 251 -4.94 -11.66 15.95
C ARG A 251 -3.88 -12.67 15.55
N GLU A 252 -3.50 -12.68 14.28
CA GLU A 252 -2.44 -13.57 13.80
C GLU A 252 -1.11 -13.27 14.49
N LEU A 253 -0.79 -11.99 14.72
CA LEU A 253 0.41 -11.61 15.46
C LEU A 253 0.38 -12.03 16.93
N LEU A 254 -0.76 -11.90 17.62
CA LEU A 254 -0.90 -12.38 19.01
C LEU A 254 -0.74 -13.90 19.09
N SER A 255 -1.37 -14.64 18.17
CA SER A 255 -1.25 -16.09 18.09
C SER A 255 0.20 -16.52 17.82
N LEU A 256 0.87 -15.86 16.88
CA LEU A 256 2.27 -16.10 16.56
C LEU A 256 3.18 -15.78 17.75
N ALA A 257 2.96 -14.65 18.42
CA ALA A 257 3.73 -14.25 19.59
C ALA A 257 3.62 -15.30 20.71
N LYS A 258 2.39 -15.73 21.02
CA LYS A 258 2.12 -16.81 21.99
C LYS A 258 2.84 -18.12 21.61
N SER A 259 2.75 -18.54 20.35
CA SER A 259 3.42 -19.76 19.88
C SER A 259 4.96 -19.71 19.98
N LYS A 260 5.53 -18.50 19.99
CA LYS A 260 6.97 -18.26 20.09
C LYS A 260 7.43 -17.88 21.50
N GLY A 261 6.54 -17.84 22.48
CA GLY A 261 6.85 -17.34 23.83
C GLY A 261 7.31 -15.88 23.84
N LEU A 262 6.81 -15.07 22.91
CA LEU A 262 7.10 -13.64 22.82
C LEU A 262 5.91 -12.83 23.36
N GLY A 263 6.21 -11.69 23.97
CA GLY A 263 5.21 -10.80 24.57
C GLY A 263 5.38 -10.69 26.08
N LEU A 264 4.49 -9.93 26.70
CA LEU A 264 4.40 -9.77 28.14
C LEU A 264 2.97 -10.09 28.55
N ASP A 265 2.79 -11.10 29.39
CA ASP A 265 1.49 -11.38 30.00
C ASP A 265 1.24 -10.35 31.10
N ILE A 266 0.10 -9.66 31.00
CA ILE A 266 -0.36 -8.70 32.00
C ILE A 266 -1.56 -9.36 32.68
N GLY A 267 -1.33 -9.95 33.86
CA GLY A 267 -2.39 -10.56 34.65
C GLY A 267 -3.28 -9.51 35.33
N ASP A 268 -4.41 -9.98 35.85
CA ASP A 268 -5.23 -9.17 36.74
C ASP A 268 -4.44 -8.87 38.04
N LEU A 269 -4.45 -7.60 38.45
CA LEU A 269 -3.81 -7.11 39.68
C LEU A 269 -4.48 -7.68 40.93
#